data_AF-A0A7G8ERI5-F1
#
_entry.id   AF-A0A7G8ERI5-F1
#
_cell.length_a   1.000
_cell.length_b   1.000
_cell.length_c   1.000
_cell.angle_alpha   90.00
_cell.angle_beta   90.00
_cell.angle_gamma   90.00
#
_symmetry.space_group_name_H-M   'P 1'
#
loop_
_entity.id
_entity.type
_entity.pdbx_description
1 polymer ?
#
loop_
_entity_poly.entity_id
_entity_poly.type
_entity_poly.pdbx_seq_one_letter_code
_entity_poly.pdbx_strand_id
1 'polypeptide(L)'
;MISIDSSQAHVLSVRLEGLVEKADIQTMEKAFEAAFASQDRVNLIVDMAQWSDMTADAMAADARFEFSQLDKMARVPRMAIISTKQFMQALMSLVHALMPMVDIRMFAPEAMDAAVAFAAERPPIAPAPKPALTLIETGSPSLIAYELDGTISEDDIDTVMPVLNKMFTQQEQVDLLARIKRFHGIVPTLLTNTSLLSAKFTAIGHVRRYAIVGGPGWLGTLTQMMGSMLPISMRHFSAEQEADAWAWLKS
;
A
#
# COMPACT_ATOMS: atom_id res chain seq x y z
N MET A 1 -23.87 -11.49 0.87
CA MET A 1 -24.81 -10.63 1.63
C MET A 1 -24.02 -9.72 2.57
N ILE A 2 -24.29 -8.41 2.50
CA ILE A 2 -23.64 -7.40 3.34
C ILE A 2 -24.61 -6.77 4.34
N SER A 3 -24.16 -6.55 5.57
CA SER A 3 -24.87 -5.75 6.59
C SER A 3 -23.98 -4.59 7.00
N ILE A 4 -24.55 -3.38 7.13
CA ILE A 4 -23.80 -2.18 7.49
C ILE A 4 -24.46 -1.49 8.67
N ASP A 5 -23.68 -1.18 9.69
CA ASP A 5 -24.10 -0.42 10.86
C ASP A 5 -23.19 0.81 11.07
N SER A 6 -23.82 1.97 11.25
CA SER A 6 -23.19 3.27 11.52
C SER A 6 -23.72 3.91 12.82
N SER A 7 -24.27 3.10 13.73
CA SER A 7 -24.85 3.55 15.01
C SER A 7 -23.85 4.25 15.94
N GLN A 8 -22.56 3.94 15.84
CA GLN A 8 -21.50 4.65 16.54
C GLN A 8 -20.96 5.78 15.69
N ALA A 9 -20.87 6.98 16.27
CA ALA A 9 -20.15 8.08 15.63
C ALA A 9 -18.73 7.60 15.26
N HIS A 10 -18.24 8.03 14.09
CA HIS A 10 -16.88 7.77 13.59
C HIS A 10 -16.47 6.30 13.42
N VAL A 11 -17.41 5.35 13.53
CA VAL A 11 -17.19 3.92 13.26
C VAL A 11 -18.20 3.41 12.24
N LEU A 12 -17.71 2.77 11.19
CA LEU A 12 -18.52 2.05 10.21
C LEU A 12 -18.28 0.54 10.38
N SER A 13 -19.33 -0.19 10.72
CA SER A 13 -19.30 -1.64 10.86
C SER A 13 -19.88 -2.30 9.63
N VAL A 14 -19.13 -3.21 9.02
CA VAL A 14 -19.52 -3.95 7.82
C VAL A 14 -19.42 -5.43 8.16
N ARG A 15 -20.51 -6.18 8.00
CA ARG A 15 -20.53 -7.64 8.12
C ARG A 15 -20.75 -8.27 6.76
N LEU A 16 -19.89 -9.21 6.41
CA LEU A 16 -19.92 -9.98 5.17
C LEU A 16 -20.31 -11.42 5.48
N GLU A 17 -21.41 -11.88 4.89
CA GLU A 17 -21.93 -13.24 5.04
C GLU A 17 -22.15 -13.91 3.68
N GLY A 18 -21.76 -15.17 3.56
CA GLY A 18 -21.97 -15.98 2.35
C GLY A 18 -21.25 -15.45 1.10
N LEU A 19 -21.89 -15.53 -0.07
CA LEU A 19 -21.34 -15.02 -1.33
C LEU A 19 -21.54 -13.49 -1.40
N VAL A 20 -20.47 -12.76 -1.66
CA VAL A 20 -20.51 -11.31 -1.89
C VAL A 20 -20.75 -11.07 -3.38
N GLU A 21 -21.86 -10.42 -3.70
CA GLU A 21 -22.23 -10.11 -5.09
C GLU A 21 -21.94 -8.64 -5.44
N LYS A 22 -21.99 -8.30 -6.73
CA LYS A 22 -21.79 -6.92 -7.20
C LYS A 22 -22.71 -5.90 -6.53
N ALA A 23 -23.94 -6.29 -6.20
CA ALA A 23 -24.90 -5.43 -5.50
C ALA A 23 -24.48 -5.17 -4.04
N ASP A 24 -23.85 -6.14 -3.38
CA ASP A 24 -23.28 -5.98 -2.04
C ASP A 24 -22.15 -4.95 -2.07
N ILE A 25 -21.28 -5.01 -3.09
CA ILE A 25 -20.16 -4.06 -3.29
C ILE A 25 -20.69 -2.63 -3.46
N GLN A 26 -21.71 -2.43 -4.30
CA GLN A 26 -22.32 -1.10 -4.49
C GLN A 26 -22.96 -0.56 -3.22
N THR A 27 -23.51 -1.44 -2.38
CA THR A 27 -24.09 -1.06 -1.08
C THR A 27 -23.00 -0.61 -0.12
N MET A 28 -21.88 -1.32 -0.10
CA MET A 28 -20.69 -0.96 0.66
C MET A 28 -20.17 0.43 0.25
N GLU A 29 -19.97 0.67 -1.05
CA GLU A 29 -19.44 1.93 -1.58
C GLU A 29 -20.29 3.13 -1.15
N LYS A 30 -21.62 3.05 -1.27
CA LYS A 30 -22.53 4.11 -0.85
C LYS A 30 -22.44 4.41 0.64
N ALA A 31 -22.30 3.39 1.47
CA ALA A 31 -22.17 3.57 2.92
C ALA A 31 -20.84 4.25 3.28
N PHE A 32 -19.74 3.86 2.64
CA PHE A 32 -18.45 4.52 2.79
C PHE A 32 -18.53 5.99 2.38
N GLU A 33 -19.11 6.30 1.23
CA GLU A 33 -19.29 7.67 0.76
C GLU A 33 -20.12 8.51 1.74
N ALA A 34 -21.22 7.96 2.26
CA ALA A 34 -22.05 8.65 3.25
C ALA A 34 -21.30 8.91 4.57
N ALA A 35 -20.53 7.93 5.06
CA ALA A 35 -19.72 8.08 6.25
C ALA A 35 -18.64 9.16 6.06
N PHE A 36 -17.95 9.13 4.92
CA PHE A 36 -16.92 10.10 4.56
C PHE A 36 -17.43 11.50 4.22
N ALA A 37 -18.69 11.64 3.82
CA ALA A 37 -19.32 12.96 3.63
C ALA A 37 -19.59 13.64 4.97
N SER A 38 -19.88 12.85 6.01
CA SER A 38 -20.14 13.37 7.35
C SER A 38 -18.88 13.63 8.16
N GLN A 39 -17.78 12.93 7.87
CA GLN A 39 -16.54 12.97 8.64
C GLN A 39 -15.30 12.79 7.76
N ASP A 40 -14.24 13.55 8.03
CA ASP A 40 -12.98 13.43 7.28
C ASP A 40 -12.33 12.05 7.42
N ARG A 41 -12.49 11.39 8.57
CA ARG A 41 -11.95 10.06 8.86
C ARG A 41 -12.97 9.18 9.56
N VAL A 42 -12.98 7.90 9.23
CA VAL A 42 -13.91 6.90 9.78
C VAL A 42 -13.13 5.65 10.13
N ASN A 43 -13.29 5.13 11.35
CA ASN A 43 -12.75 3.85 11.75
C ASN A 43 -13.63 2.72 11.23
N LEU A 44 -13.06 1.56 10.93
CA LEU A 44 -13.78 0.46 10.30
C LEU A 44 -13.79 -0.79 11.18
N ILE A 45 -14.92 -1.48 11.23
CA ILE A 45 -15.02 -2.86 11.68
C ILE A 45 -15.48 -3.70 10.48
N VAL A 46 -14.73 -4.72 10.10
CA VAL A 46 -15.08 -5.65 9.02
C VAL A 46 -15.22 -7.05 9.61
N ASP A 47 -16.45 -7.51 9.72
CA ASP A 47 -16.77 -8.86 10.15
C ASP A 47 -16.85 -9.81 8.96
N MET A 48 -15.87 -10.70 8.87
CA MET A 48 -15.74 -11.70 7.80
C MET A 48 -15.78 -13.13 8.37
N ALA A 49 -16.28 -13.31 9.59
CA ALA A 49 -16.26 -14.59 10.28
C ALA A 49 -17.09 -15.67 9.56
N GLN A 50 -18.21 -15.27 8.96
CA GLN A 50 -19.19 -16.13 8.28
C GLN A 50 -19.04 -16.14 6.75
N TRP A 51 -17.95 -15.57 6.24
CA TRP A 51 -17.69 -15.51 4.82
C TRP A 51 -16.97 -16.78 4.37
N SER A 52 -17.54 -17.58 3.46
CA SER A 52 -17.03 -18.92 3.13
C SER A 52 -16.01 -18.95 1.99
N ASP A 53 -16.21 -18.16 0.94
CA ASP A 53 -15.51 -18.35 -0.34
C ASP A 53 -14.80 -17.08 -0.83
N MET A 54 -13.47 -17.17 -0.88
CA MET A 54 -12.65 -16.46 -1.86
C MET A 54 -11.34 -17.23 -2.01
N THR A 55 -11.05 -17.67 -3.23
CA THR A 55 -9.74 -18.24 -3.56
C THR A 55 -8.73 -17.09 -3.69
N ALA A 56 -7.46 -17.36 -3.42
CA ALA A 56 -6.38 -16.38 -3.64
C ALA A 56 -6.37 -15.85 -5.09
N ASP A 57 -6.82 -16.67 -6.05
CA ASP A 57 -6.91 -16.31 -7.47
C ASP A 57 -8.01 -15.29 -7.78
N ALA A 58 -9.14 -15.34 -7.08
CA ALA A 58 -10.20 -14.33 -7.22
C ALA A 58 -9.76 -12.97 -6.64
N MET A 59 -9.02 -12.97 -5.52
CA MET A 59 -8.40 -11.74 -4.99
C MET A 59 -7.40 -11.13 -5.96
N ALA A 60 -6.58 -11.95 -6.62
CA ALA A 60 -5.61 -11.47 -7.59
C ALA A 60 -6.29 -10.83 -8.82
N ALA A 61 -7.43 -11.39 -9.25
CA ALA A 61 -8.22 -10.83 -10.34
C ALA A 61 -8.86 -9.47 -9.96
N ASP A 62 -9.35 -9.34 -8.73
CA ASP A 62 -10.04 -8.14 -8.24
C ASP A 62 -9.10 -7.09 -7.61
N ALA A 63 -7.84 -7.44 -7.34
CA ALA A 63 -6.85 -6.57 -6.71
C ALA A 63 -6.71 -5.22 -7.44
N ARG A 64 -6.72 -5.21 -8.79
CA ARG A 64 -6.66 -3.97 -9.58
C ARG A 64 -7.80 -2.99 -9.26
N PHE A 65 -8.98 -3.50 -8.93
CA PHE A 65 -10.16 -2.70 -8.59
C PHE A 65 -10.06 -2.14 -7.15
N GLU A 66 -9.58 -2.96 -6.20
CA GLU A 66 -9.32 -2.53 -4.82
C GLU A 66 -8.16 -1.52 -4.70
N PHE A 67 -7.14 -1.62 -5.56
CA PHE A 67 -6.05 -0.64 -5.67
C PHE A 67 -6.56 0.78 -6.00
N SER A 68 -7.71 0.90 -6.67
CA SER A 68 -8.33 2.20 -6.97
C SER A 68 -9.01 2.85 -5.76
N GLN A 69 -9.26 2.08 -4.70
CA GLN A 69 -9.93 2.53 -3.46
C GLN A 69 -8.93 2.78 -2.32
N LEU A 70 -7.61 2.70 -2.60
CA LEU A 70 -6.55 3.03 -1.64
C LEU A 70 -6.65 4.46 -1.12
N ASP A 71 -7.26 5.35 -1.90
CA ASP A 71 -7.51 6.71 -1.51
C ASP A 71 -8.46 6.82 -0.31
N LYS A 72 -9.46 5.93 -0.24
CA LYS A 72 -10.40 5.85 0.88
C LYS A 72 -9.76 5.24 2.12
N MET A 73 -8.84 4.27 1.94
CA MET A 73 -8.12 3.66 3.07
C MET A 73 -7.24 4.66 3.83
N ALA A 74 -6.72 5.69 3.16
CA ALA A 74 -6.02 6.80 3.80
C ALA A 74 -6.85 7.53 4.88
N ARG A 75 -8.18 7.49 4.73
CA ARG A 75 -9.15 8.13 5.63
C ARG A 75 -9.65 7.17 6.71
N VAL A 76 -9.12 5.95 6.73
CA VAL A 76 -9.43 4.91 7.72
C VAL A 76 -8.20 4.70 8.60
N PRO A 77 -8.09 5.38 9.76
CA PRO A 77 -6.89 5.29 10.57
C PRO A 77 -6.86 4.02 11.44
N ARG A 78 -8.02 3.38 11.67
CA ARG A 78 -8.14 2.08 12.36
C ARG A 78 -9.09 1.14 11.64
N MET A 79 -8.69 -0.12 11.57
CA MET A 79 -9.50 -1.20 11.00
C MET A 79 -9.46 -2.44 11.88
N ALA A 80 -10.59 -2.81 12.47
CA ALA A 80 -10.77 -4.11 13.10
C ALA A 80 -11.28 -5.12 12.06
N ILE A 81 -10.60 -6.25 11.91
CA ILE A 81 -11.02 -7.34 11.02
C ILE A 81 -11.36 -8.55 11.89
N ILE A 82 -12.55 -9.08 11.74
CA ILE A 82 -13.02 -10.22 12.51
C ILE A 82 -13.00 -11.44 11.59
N SER A 83 -12.02 -12.32 11.83
CA SER A 83 -11.83 -13.53 11.03
C SER A 83 -10.94 -14.52 11.76
N THR A 84 -11.22 -15.82 11.60
CA THR A 84 -10.40 -16.92 12.15
C THR A 84 -9.47 -17.54 11.11
N LYS A 85 -9.49 -17.06 9.85
CA LYS A 85 -8.80 -17.72 8.75
C LYS A 85 -7.30 -17.41 8.74
N GLN A 86 -6.45 -18.44 8.71
CA GLN A 86 -4.99 -18.28 8.72
C GLN A 86 -4.44 -17.53 7.51
N PHE A 87 -5.03 -17.72 6.31
CA PHE A 87 -4.58 -16.98 5.12
C PHE A 87 -4.80 -15.47 5.27
N MET A 88 -5.81 -15.03 6.04
CA MET A 88 -6.05 -13.62 6.32
C MET A 88 -4.95 -13.02 7.20
N GLN A 89 -4.35 -13.79 8.09
CA GLN A 89 -3.19 -13.30 8.86
C GLN A 89 -1.98 -13.04 7.97
N ALA A 90 -1.73 -13.93 7.00
CA ALA A 90 -0.67 -13.73 6.02
C ALA A 90 -0.93 -12.47 5.17
N LEU A 91 -2.16 -12.30 4.67
CA LEU A 91 -2.55 -11.11 3.93
C LEU A 91 -2.42 -9.82 4.77
N MET A 92 -2.88 -9.84 6.02
CA MET A 92 -2.80 -8.67 6.92
C MET A 92 -1.38 -8.30 7.29
N SER A 93 -0.48 -9.30 7.42
CA SER A 93 0.94 -9.02 7.62
C SER A 93 1.56 -8.24 6.44
N LEU A 94 1.14 -8.58 5.21
CA LEU A 94 1.58 -7.88 3.99
C LEU A 94 0.97 -6.47 3.91
N VAL A 95 -0.33 -6.34 4.18
CA VAL A 95 -1.04 -5.06 4.17
C VAL A 95 -0.48 -4.11 5.23
N HIS A 96 -0.26 -4.55 6.46
CA HIS A 96 0.29 -3.71 7.52
C HIS A 96 1.72 -3.24 7.19
N ALA A 97 2.52 -4.10 6.57
CA ALA A 97 3.88 -3.75 6.20
C ALA A 97 3.93 -2.78 5.00
N LEU A 98 2.93 -2.82 4.11
CA LEU A 98 2.74 -1.86 3.02
C LEU A 98 2.12 -0.53 3.49
N MET A 99 1.18 -0.60 4.43
CA MET A 99 0.38 0.52 4.93
C MET A 99 0.46 0.66 6.48
N PRO A 100 1.64 0.98 7.04
CA PRO A 100 1.80 1.10 8.50
C PRO A 100 1.10 2.33 9.08
N MET A 101 0.52 3.20 8.23
CA MET A 101 -0.32 4.32 8.67
C MET A 101 -1.70 3.88 9.20
N VAL A 102 -2.17 2.67 8.84
CA VAL A 102 -3.46 2.14 9.31
C VAL A 102 -3.16 1.14 10.42
N ASP A 103 -3.69 1.39 11.62
CA ASP A 103 -3.65 0.39 12.70
C ASP A 103 -4.75 -0.65 12.39
N ILE A 104 -4.33 -1.73 11.73
CA ILE A 104 -5.17 -2.87 11.38
C ILE A 104 -4.96 -3.96 12.42
N ARG A 105 -6.05 -4.43 13.04
CA ARG A 105 -6.00 -5.54 14.01
C ARG A 105 -7.01 -6.61 13.67
N MET A 106 -6.55 -7.85 13.77
CA MET A 106 -7.42 -9.01 13.64
C MET A 106 -7.96 -9.44 15.00
N PHE A 107 -9.25 -9.76 15.04
CA PHE A 107 -9.96 -10.24 16.21
C PHE A 107 -10.64 -11.57 15.88
N ALA A 108 -10.69 -12.46 16.86
CA ALA A 108 -11.54 -13.63 16.78
C ALA A 108 -13.02 -13.21 16.92
N PRO A 109 -14.00 -13.97 16.37
CA PRO A 109 -15.42 -13.66 16.46
C PRO A 109 -15.92 -13.46 17.89
N GLU A 110 -15.31 -14.17 18.85
CA GLU A 110 -15.63 -14.10 20.28
C GLU A 110 -15.15 -12.79 20.93
N ALA A 111 -14.24 -12.07 20.28
CA ALA A 111 -13.64 -10.82 20.76
C ALA A 111 -14.29 -9.58 20.13
N MET A 112 -15.56 -9.65 19.73
CA MET A 112 -16.31 -8.55 19.12
C MET A 112 -16.25 -7.26 19.96
N ASP A 113 -16.41 -7.37 21.29
CA ASP A 113 -16.37 -6.20 22.18
C ASP A 113 -15.01 -5.50 22.15
N ALA A 114 -13.92 -6.26 22.02
CA ALA A 114 -12.57 -5.70 21.91
C ALA A 114 -12.34 -5.04 20.54
N ALA A 115 -12.90 -5.61 19.46
CA ALA A 115 -12.88 -5.02 18.13
C ALA A 115 -13.62 -3.67 18.10
N VAL A 116 -14.79 -3.61 18.73
CA VAL A 116 -15.57 -2.38 18.88
C VAL A 116 -14.82 -1.35 19.70
N ALA A 117 -14.26 -1.72 20.86
CA ALA A 117 -13.47 -0.81 21.68
C ALA A 117 -12.26 -0.24 20.92
N PHE A 118 -11.56 -1.09 20.18
CA PHE A 118 -10.43 -0.68 19.35
C PHE A 118 -10.83 0.31 18.25
N ALA A 119 -11.96 0.07 17.56
CA ALA A 119 -12.45 0.95 16.52
C ALA A 119 -13.09 2.23 17.08
N ALA A 120 -13.59 2.24 18.32
CA ALA A 120 -14.17 3.44 18.94
C ALA A 120 -13.11 4.47 19.36
N GLU A 121 -11.89 4.02 19.65
CA GLU A 121 -10.77 4.90 19.99
C GLU A 121 -10.36 5.79 18.81
N ARG A 122 -10.25 7.10 19.06
CA ARG A 122 -9.72 8.06 18.09
C ARG A 122 -8.19 8.02 18.13
N PRO A 123 -7.50 7.54 17.09
CA PRO A 123 -6.05 7.56 17.07
C PRO A 123 -5.55 9.02 17.05
N PRO A 124 -4.44 9.32 17.75
CA PRO A 124 -3.78 10.61 17.63
C PRO A 124 -3.35 10.83 16.17
N ILE A 125 -3.41 12.07 15.70
CA ILE A 125 -2.90 12.44 14.39
C ILE A 125 -1.40 12.20 14.41
N ALA A 126 -0.93 11.18 13.67
CA ALA A 126 0.50 10.93 13.55
C ALA A 126 1.18 12.18 12.97
N PRO A 127 2.31 12.64 13.55
CA PRO A 127 3.05 13.77 13.01
C PRO A 127 3.50 13.47 11.58
N ALA A 128 3.55 14.51 10.74
CA ALA A 128 4.04 14.39 9.37
C ALA A 128 5.44 13.76 9.39
N PRO A 129 5.69 12.70 8.60
CA PRO A 129 6.99 12.08 8.57
C PRO A 129 8.02 13.06 7.99
N LYS A 130 9.24 12.97 8.51
CA LYS A 130 10.38 13.68 7.94
C LYS A 130 10.74 13.08 6.58
N PRO A 131 11.33 13.86 5.65
CA PRO A 131 11.81 13.34 4.38
C PRO A 131 12.71 12.12 4.60
N ALA A 132 12.33 11.01 4.00
CA ALA A 132 13.00 9.72 4.13
C ALA A 132 13.95 9.44 2.97
N LEU A 133 13.94 10.26 1.92
CA LEU A 133 14.63 9.98 0.67
C LEU A 133 15.87 10.86 0.48
N THR A 134 17.01 10.23 0.21
CA THR A 134 18.26 10.91 -0.16
C THR A 134 18.79 10.37 -1.48
N LEU A 135 19.08 11.23 -2.46
CA LEU A 135 19.70 10.82 -3.73
C LEU A 135 21.15 10.38 -3.50
N ILE A 136 21.55 9.28 -4.13
CA ILE A 136 22.92 8.78 -4.14
C ILE A 136 23.55 9.19 -5.47
N GLU A 137 24.72 9.83 -5.42
CA GLU A 137 25.48 10.16 -6.63
C GLU A 137 26.01 8.88 -7.28
N THR A 138 25.62 8.66 -8.55
CA THR A 138 25.99 7.44 -9.31
C THR A 138 27.06 7.71 -10.38
N GLY A 139 27.27 8.98 -10.74
CA GLY A 139 28.14 9.40 -11.85
C GLY A 139 27.69 8.92 -13.23
N SER A 140 26.51 8.29 -13.34
CA SER A 140 25.98 7.73 -14.59
C SER A 140 24.77 8.54 -15.09
N PRO A 141 24.74 8.90 -16.39
CA PRO A 141 23.64 9.67 -16.96
C PRO A 141 22.37 8.85 -17.19
N SER A 142 22.38 7.54 -16.90
CA SER A 142 21.24 6.62 -17.09
C SER A 142 20.91 5.77 -15.86
N LEU A 143 21.52 6.06 -14.70
CA LEU A 143 21.26 5.34 -13.45
C LEU A 143 20.96 6.33 -12.32
N ILE A 144 19.77 6.21 -11.73
CA ILE A 144 19.37 6.96 -10.55
C ILE A 144 19.42 6.02 -9.36
N ALA A 145 20.15 6.41 -8.32
CA ALA A 145 20.15 5.71 -7.05
C ALA A 145 19.64 6.63 -5.95
N TYR A 146 18.86 6.07 -5.03
CA TYR A 146 18.40 6.76 -3.85
C TYR A 146 18.39 5.84 -2.64
N GLU A 147 18.61 6.43 -1.48
CA GLU A 147 18.49 5.82 -0.18
C GLU A 147 17.14 6.20 0.44
N LEU A 148 16.50 5.23 1.08
CA LEU A 148 15.21 5.37 1.74
C LEU A 148 15.34 4.94 3.21
N ASP A 149 15.16 5.90 4.12
CA ASP A 149 15.23 5.74 5.58
C ASP A 149 14.08 6.50 6.25
N GLY A 150 12.94 5.84 6.42
CA GLY A 150 11.74 6.45 7.01
C GLY A 150 10.44 6.08 6.32
N THR A 151 9.48 7.00 6.43
CA THR A 151 8.19 6.94 5.75
C THR A 151 8.24 7.87 4.53
N ILE A 152 7.92 7.35 3.35
CA ILE A 152 7.93 8.16 2.12
C ILE A 152 6.84 9.22 2.21
N SER A 153 7.23 10.49 2.12
CA SER A 153 6.36 11.67 2.17
C SER A 153 6.16 12.31 0.79
N GLU A 154 5.26 13.28 0.69
CA GLU A 154 5.06 14.06 -0.55
C GLU A 154 6.31 14.85 -0.93
N ASP A 155 7.00 15.43 0.07
CA ASP A 155 8.27 16.14 -0.10
C ASP A 155 9.36 15.23 -0.72
N ASP A 156 9.38 13.94 -0.37
CA ASP A 156 10.32 12.97 -0.95
C ASP A 156 10.05 12.77 -2.44
N ILE A 157 8.78 12.73 -2.84
CA ILE A 157 8.38 12.60 -4.24
C ILE A 157 8.70 13.87 -5.01
N ASP A 158 8.38 15.04 -4.46
CA ASP A 158 8.70 16.33 -5.09
C ASP A 158 10.21 16.55 -5.24
N THR A 159 11.02 15.92 -4.39
CA THR A 159 12.48 15.93 -4.51
C THR A 159 12.99 15.06 -5.66
N VAL A 160 12.41 13.88 -5.88
CA VAL A 160 12.92 12.90 -6.86
C VAL A 160 12.30 13.02 -8.24
N MET A 161 11.02 13.36 -8.32
CA MET A 161 10.27 13.40 -9.59
C MET A 161 10.89 14.36 -10.62
N PRO A 162 11.37 15.56 -10.27
CA PRO A 162 12.05 16.43 -11.23
C PRO A 162 13.33 15.81 -11.81
N VAL A 163 14.09 15.07 -10.99
CA VAL A 163 15.31 14.37 -11.42
C VAL A 163 14.97 13.23 -12.37
N LEU A 164 13.97 12.42 -12.00
CA LEU A 164 13.45 11.34 -12.85
C LEU A 164 12.93 11.87 -14.19
N ASN A 165 12.06 12.88 -14.18
CA ASN A 165 11.47 13.45 -15.39
C ASN A 165 12.54 14.04 -16.32
N LYS A 166 13.54 14.73 -15.76
CA LYS A 166 14.68 15.23 -16.54
C LYS A 166 15.43 14.08 -17.22
N MET A 167 15.69 12.99 -16.50
CA MET A 167 16.39 11.83 -17.07
C MET A 167 15.54 11.09 -18.10
N PHE A 168 14.24 10.89 -17.87
CA PHE A 168 13.34 10.29 -18.87
C PHE A 168 13.20 11.13 -20.14
N THR A 169 13.35 12.45 -20.04
CA THR A 169 13.34 13.33 -21.22
C THR A 169 14.65 13.24 -22.00
N GLN A 170 15.76 12.96 -21.33
CA GLN A 170 17.11 12.92 -21.93
C GLN A 170 17.52 11.51 -22.37
N GLN A 171 16.97 10.48 -21.75
CA GLN A 171 17.30 9.07 -21.96
C GLN A 171 16.02 8.29 -22.22
N GLU A 172 16.05 7.47 -23.26
CA GLU A 172 14.92 6.59 -23.60
C GLU A 172 14.68 5.53 -22.52
N GLN A 173 15.76 5.10 -21.85
CA GLN A 173 15.70 4.13 -20.75
C GLN A 173 16.61 4.52 -19.59
N VAL A 174 16.10 4.36 -18.37
CA VAL A 174 16.79 4.66 -17.12
C VAL A 174 16.74 3.42 -16.21
N ASP A 175 17.84 3.18 -15.52
CA ASP A 175 17.93 2.17 -14.47
C ASP A 175 17.80 2.83 -13.09
N LEU A 176 17.15 2.14 -12.16
CA LEU A 176 16.88 2.64 -10.81
C LEU A 176 17.50 1.73 -9.75
N LEU A 177 18.04 2.32 -8.69
CA LEU A 177 18.43 1.64 -7.46
C LEU A 177 17.75 2.31 -6.26
N ALA A 178 16.99 1.54 -5.49
CA ALA A 178 16.47 1.94 -4.18
C ALA A 178 17.19 1.17 -3.09
N ARG A 179 18.00 1.84 -2.27
CA ARG A 179 18.56 1.27 -1.05
C ARG A 179 17.63 1.56 0.12
N ILE A 180 17.02 0.53 0.70
CA ILE A 180 16.07 0.66 1.81
C ILE A 180 16.77 0.26 3.11
N LYS A 181 17.03 1.24 3.98
CA LYS A 181 17.61 1.00 5.32
C LYS A 181 16.53 0.67 6.35
N ARG A 182 15.55 1.56 6.51
CA ARG A 182 14.40 1.37 7.40
C ARG A 182 13.15 1.83 6.69
N PHE A 183 12.24 0.90 6.43
CA PHE A 183 10.98 1.23 5.79
C PHE A 183 9.89 1.32 6.85
N HIS A 184 9.32 2.50 7.01
CA HIS A 184 8.18 2.76 7.90
C HIS A 184 6.91 3.11 7.11
N GLY A 185 6.83 2.73 5.83
CA GLY A 185 5.65 2.93 5.00
C GLY A 185 5.70 4.11 4.03
N ILE A 186 4.53 4.43 3.50
CA ILE A 186 4.26 5.53 2.58
C ILE A 186 3.19 6.40 3.23
N VAL A 187 3.20 7.73 3.07
CA VAL A 187 2.10 8.58 3.58
C VAL A 187 0.82 8.40 2.74
N PRO A 188 -0.36 8.62 3.34
CA PRO A 188 -1.62 8.29 2.68
C PRO A 188 -1.93 9.17 1.47
N THR A 189 -1.50 10.43 1.51
CA THR A 189 -1.68 11.41 0.42
C THR A 189 -1.00 10.96 -0.87
N LEU A 190 0.06 10.15 -0.78
CA LEU A 190 0.73 9.60 -1.97
C LEU A 190 -0.05 8.48 -2.64
N LEU A 191 -0.91 7.76 -1.91
CA LEU A 191 -1.76 6.70 -2.46
C LEU A 191 -2.99 7.29 -3.16
N THR A 192 -3.47 8.44 -2.69
CA THR A 192 -4.67 9.12 -3.22
C THR A 192 -4.39 9.99 -4.45
N ASN A 193 -3.11 10.35 -4.69
CA ASN A 193 -2.76 11.33 -5.72
C ASN A 193 -2.74 10.68 -7.12
N THR A 194 -3.87 10.82 -7.81
CA THR A 194 -4.11 10.26 -9.15
C THR A 194 -3.14 10.80 -10.21
N SER A 195 -2.69 12.04 -10.07
CA SER A 195 -1.67 12.64 -10.96
C SER A 195 -0.28 12.03 -10.74
N LEU A 196 0.07 11.71 -9.49
CA LEU A 196 1.30 10.98 -9.20
C LEU A 196 1.24 9.54 -9.70
N LEU A 197 0.10 8.86 -9.60
CA LEU A 197 -0.07 7.50 -10.13
C LEU A 197 0.08 7.47 -11.66
N SER A 198 -0.58 8.37 -12.39
CA SER A 198 -0.47 8.43 -13.85
C SER A 198 0.95 8.79 -14.30
N ALA A 199 1.58 9.77 -13.66
CA ALA A 199 2.98 10.12 -13.90
C ALA A 199 3.92 8.93 -13.65
N LYS A 200 3.68 8.14 -12.58
CA LYS A 200 4.42 6.91 -12.29
C LYS A 200 4.23 5.84 -13.36
N PHE A 201 3.02 5.66 -13.90
CA PHE A 201 2.76 4.69 -14.98
C PHE A 201 3.49 5.05 -16.27
N THR A 202 3.51 6.34 -16.65
CA THR A 202 4.27 6.80 -17.83
C THR A 202 5.79 6.73 -17.60
N ALA A 203 6.25 7.09 -16.40
CA ALA A 203 7.64 6.95 -15.98
C ALA A 203 8.10 5.49 -15.99
N ILE A 204 7.24 4.55 -15.56
CA ILE A 204 7.52 3.11 -15.54
C ILE A 204 7.90 2.59 -16.92
N GLY A 205 7.32 3.12 -18.00
CA GLY A 205 7.67 2.71 -19.36
C GLY A 205 9.11 3.04 -19.76
N HIS A 206 9.75 4.00 -19.09
CA HIS A 206 11.14 4.40 -19.32
C HIS A 206 12.11 3.69 -18.36
N VAL A 207 11.61 2.92 -17.40
CA VAL A 207 12.44 2.20 -16.44
C VAL A 207 12.78 0.82 -17.00
N ARG A 208 14.05 0.59 -17.32
CA ARG A 208 14.49 -0.72 -17.82
C ARG A 208 14.70 -1.71 -16.68
N ARG A 209 15.52 -1.32 -15.70
CA ARG A 209 15.86 -2.14 -14.52
C ARG A 209 15.62 -1.37 -13.25
N TYR A 210 15.09 -2.04 -12.23
CA TYR A 210 14.91 -1.49 -10.91
C TYR A 210 15.40 -2.48 -9.85
N ALA A 211 16.53 -2.14 -9.21
CA ALA A 211 17.07 -2.89 -8.09
C ALA A 211 16.58 -2.29 -6.78
N ILE A 212 16.04 -3.14 -5.91
CA ILE A 212 15.69 -2.80 -4.53
C ILE A 212 16.65 -3.55 -3.62
N VAL A 213 17.44 -2.82 -2.82
CA VAL A 213 18.43 -3.36 -1.90
C VAL A 213 17.95 -3.19 -0.47
N GLY A 214 17.89 -4.28 0.28
CA GLY A 214 17.45 -4.28 1.67
C GLY A 214 15.93 -4.15 1.82
N GLY A 215 15.49 -3.55 2.92
CA GLY A 215 14.08 -3.47 3.27
C GLY A 215 13.47 -4.81 3.73
N PRO A 216 12.21 -4.78 4.19
CA PRO A 216 11.53 -5.95 4.73
C PRO A 216 11.24 -7.02 3.67
N GLY A 217 11.28 -8.30 4.07
CA GLY A 217 11.22 -9.45 3.15
C GLY A 217 9.98 -9.54 2.26
N TRP A 218 8.86 -8.92 2.65
CA TRP A 218 7.66 -8.84 1.82
C TRP A 218 7.87 -8.05 0.52
N LEU A 219 8.85 -7.13 0.48
CA LEU A 219 9.20 -6.39 -0.75
C LEU A 219 9.69 -7.34 -1.85
N GLY A 220 10.41 -8.40 -1.49
CA GLY A 220 10.79 -9.46 -2.43
C GLY A 220 9.57 -10.08 -3.10
N THR A 221 8.57 -10.47 -2.30
CA THR A 221 7.29 -11.02 -2.80
C THR A 221 6.56 -10.03 -3.71
N LEU A 222 6.48 -8.75 -3.31
CA LEU A 222 5.84 -7.71 -4.13
C LEU A 222 6.57 -7.54 -5.48
N THR A 223 7.90 -7.48 -5.48
CA THR A 223 8.69 -7.31 -6.72
C THR A 223 8.48 -8.47 -7.70
N GLN A 224 8.42 -9.71 -7.18
CA GLN A 224 8.20 -10.89 -8.00
C GLN A 224 6.80 -10.89 -8.62
N MET A 225 5.79 -10.46 -7.86
CA MET A 225 4.43 -10.31 -8.35
C MET A 225 4.32 -9.21 -9.42
N MET A 226 4.96 -8.05 -9.22
CA MET A 226 4.87 -6.93 -10.16
C MET A 226 5.71 -7.13 -11.42
N GLY A 227 6.83 -7.84 -11.33
CA GLY A 227 7.76 -8.07 -12.44
C GLY A 227 7.18 -8.87 -13.61
N SER A 228 6.10 -9.63 -13.40
CA SER A 228 5.38 -10.33 -14.48
C SER A 228 4.32 -9.47 -15.17
N MET A 229 3.88 -8.39 -14.51
CA MET A 229 2.76 -7.56 -14.93
C MET A 229 3.20 -6.23 -15.55
N LEU A 230 4.37 -5.74 -15.18
CA LEU A 230 4.95 -4.50 -15.71
C LEU A 230 6.09 -4.79 -16.70
N PRO A 231 6.30 -3.95 -17.73
CA PRO A 231 7.37 -4.12 -18.71
C PRO A 231 8.76 -3.71 -18.16
N ILE A 232 8.99 -3.92 -16.86
CA ILE A 232 10.20 -3.50 -16.16
C ILE A 232 10.86 -4.71 -15.51
N SER A 233 12.18 -4.78 -15.57
CA SER A 233 12.91 -5.81 -14.83
C SER A 233 13.10 -5.34 -13.39
N MET A 234 12.34 -5.86 -12.45
CA MET A 234 12.51 -5.59 -11.02
C MET A 234 13.28 -6.74 -10.35
N ARG A 235 14.22 -6.42 -9.46
CA ARG A 235 14.89 -7.40 -8.60
C ARG A 235 15.08 -6.88 -7.18
N HIS A 236 14.81 -7.75 -6.22
CA HIS A 236 15.12 -7.52 -4.82
C HIS A 236 16.46 -8.19 -4.46
N PHE A 237 17.27 -7.49 -3.69
CA PHE A 237 18.56 -7.92 -3.17
C PHE A 237 18.56 -7.69 -1.65
N SER A 238 19.19 -8.58 -0.89
CA SER A 238 19.41 -8.31 0.53
C SER A 238 20.42 -7.16 0.73
N ALA A 239 20.52 -6.62 1.94
CA ALA A 239 21.48 -5.54 2.23
C ALA A 239 22.94 -5.97 1.99
N GLU A 240 23.25 -7.24 2.20
CA GLU A 240 24.57 -7.85 1.97
C GLU A 240 24.89 -7.99 0.48
N GLN A 241 23.86 -8.04 -0.37
CA GLN A 241 23.97 -8.22 -1.82
C GLN A 241 23.97 -6.89 -2.58
N GLU A 242 24.23 -5.77 -1.90
CA GLU A 242 24.22 -4.45 -2.53
C GLU A 242 25.20 -4.39 -3.72
N ALA A 243 26.40 -4.97 -3.59
CA ALA A 243 27.38 -5.00 -4.67
C ALA A 243 26.84 -5.72 -5.92
N ASP A 244 26.08 -6.80 -5.74
CA ASP A 244 25.46 -7.55 -6.82
C ASP A 244 24.36 -6.74 -7.51
N ALA A 245 23.61 -5.95 -6.74
CA ALA A 245 22.60 -5.04 -7.28
C ALA A 245 23.23 -3.98 -8.20
N TRP A 246 24.33 -3.36 -7.76
CA TRP A 246 25.07 -2.40 -8.59
C TRP A 246 25.66 -3.05 -9.85
N ALA A 247 26.17 -4.27 -9.75
CA ALA A 247 26.69 -5.00 -10.90
C ALA A 247 25.58 -5.32 -11.91
N TRP A 248 24.41 -5.77 -11.43
CA TRP A 248 23.26 -6.09 -12.26
C TRP A 248 22.66 -4.87 -12.97
N LEU A 249 22.73 -3.67 -12.38
CA LEU A 249 22.28 -2.45 -13.07
C LEU A 249 23.25 -1.99 -14.17
N LYS A 250 24.53 -2.37 -14.07
CA LYS A 250 25.57 -2.00 -15.05
C LYS A 250 25.71 -2.99 -16.22
N SER A 251 25.11 -4.19 -16.12
CA SER A 251 25.17 -5.22 -17.18
C SER A 251 24.32 -4.91 -18.42
#